data_AF-A0A422M279-F1
#
_entry.id   AF-A0A422M279-F1
#
_cell.length_a   1.000
_cell.length_b   1.000
_cell.length_c   1.000
_cell.angle_alpha   90.00
_cell.angle_beta   90.00
_cell.angle_gamma   90.00
#
_symmetry.space_group_name_H-M   'P 1'
#
loop_
_entity.id
_entity.type
_entity.pdbx_description
1 polymer ?
#
loop_
_entity_poly.entity_id
_entity_poly.type
_entity_poly.pdbx_seq_one_letter_code
_entity_poly.pdbx_strand_id
1 'polypeptide(L)'
;MEKTFSKHTVAKTHYVPYATDGAKENSGGSTAIMIMGAILATIFAASTAYSGMKAGLTVAAGIPGSIIGSGMVGVFAKKKGIFGKNLLQGMSSGGESIASGMIYVLPAIIIIGGKVNFFAGIAVGALAVLFAVGVASLVENYLLVEENGKLMYPESTAISEALDASEAGGDSLKHMGIGGIITLLTTQVFGWVNSVMTFVGNSSYRWKISTEVNPMLAGIGFVVGLDVSLTMFAGSILANFGITPLIAYFTQMAGGGAHVWNDTHMLMSQMNIDMVAGSYTKYIGAGMMLCGGIIGAIKLIPVIVTSIKKTLNARNDVGEEKNSLGVVSLLVAAIAIFIVGAFLAGNIVIAIIAGILSLVLALLFVIVSARLAGTIGCSNAPVSGMTIASLVVMTLVFALMGWTANAHNEILLLFGVFIVTAISVGGAYTQTQKVNYLVGGRRSEMMKYFMIAALIGVIVVVGTTVILARNWPLRVLTRHSVYHKLT
;
A
#
# COMPACT_ATOMS: atom_id res chain seq x y z
N MET A 1 -23.38 -22.11 -0.91
CA MET A 1 -22.93 -20.71 -0.70
C MET A 1 -23.13 -19.86 -1.97
N GLU A 2 -24.15 -20.19 -2.78
CA GLU A 2 -24.33 -19.67 -4.15
C GLU A 2 -25.56 -18.73 -4.26
N LYS A 3 -26.29 -18.51 -3.15
CA LYS A 3 -27.56 -17.77 -3.14
C LYS A 3 -27.47 -16.30 -2.73
N THR A 4 -26.29 -15.78 -2.34
CA THR A 4 -26.09 -14.36 -2.00
C THR A 4 -25.43 -13.56 -3.12
N PHE A 5 -24.86 -14.21 -4.15
CA PHE A 5 -24.30 -13.52 -5.33
C PHE A 5 -25.38 -12.91 -6.25
N SER A 6 -26.65 -13.25 -6.07
CA SER A 6 -27.68 -13.06 -7.11
C SER A 6 -28.55 -11.81 -6.98
N LYS A 7 -28.57 -11.10 -5.85
CA LYS A 7 -29.53 -9.98 -5.72
C LYS A 7 -29.04 -8.63 -6.25
N HIS A 8 -27.72 -8.43 -6.39
CA HIS A 8 -27.18 -7.15 -6.85
C HIS A 8 -26.24 -7.23 -8.07
N THR A 9 -26.01 -8.43 -8.63
CA THR A 9 -25.00 -8.62 -9.68
C THR A 9 -25.49 -9.37 -10.93
N VAL A 10 -26.79 -9.64 -11.06
CA VAL A 10 -27.33 -10.33 -12.25
C VAL A 10 -27.96 -9.32 -13.20
N ALA A 11 -27.19 -8.97 -14.23
CA ALA A 11 -27.65 -8.56 -15.56
C ALA A 11 -28.82 -7.57 -15.60
N LYS A 12 -28.61 -6.32 -15.15
CA LYS A 12 -29.36 -5.16 -15.67
C LYS A 12 -28.42 -3.98 -15.83
N THR A 13 -28.53 -3.33 -16.97
CA THR A 13 -27.83 -2.11 -17.42
C THR A 13 -28.06 -0.87 -16.55
N HIS A 14 -28.54 -1.01 -15.31
CA HIS A 14 -28.75 0.06 -14.33
C HIS A 14 -28.40 -0.46 -12.93
N TYR A 15 -27.31 0.07 -12.36
CA TYR A 15 -26.90 -0.14 -10.98
C TYR A 15 -27.83 0.64 -10.03
N VAL A 16 -28.40 -0.02 -9.03
CA VAL A 16 -29.22 0.63 -7.98
C VAL A 16 -28.36 0.75 -6.71
N PRO A 17 -28.08 1.97 -6.23
CA PRO A 17 -27.29 2.17 -5.02
C PRO A 17 -28.01 1.60 -3.78
N TYR A 18 -27.23 1.20 -2.77
CA TYR A 18 -27.76 0.60 -1.53
C TYR A 18 -28.74 1.53 -0.78
N ALA A 19 -28.58 2.85 -0.89
CA ALA A 19 -29.52 3.81 -0.35
C ALA A 19 -30.47 4.34 -1.45
N THR A 20 -31.69 3.81 -1.54
CA THR A 20 -32.76 4.29 -2.44
C THR A 20 -33.74 5.29 -1.79
N ASP A 21 -33.65 5.52 -0.48
CA ASP A 21 -34.65 6.32 0.24
C ASP A 21 -34.19 7.77 0.47
N GLY A 22 -34.70 8.69 -0.35
CA GLY A 22 -35.31 9.96 0.06
C GLY A 22 -34.56 10.96 0.94
N ALA A 23 -33.27 10.77 1.26
CA ALA A 23 -32.51 11.74 2.04
C ALA A 23 -32.08 12.91 1.15
N LYS A 24 -32.64 14.09 1.40
CA LYS A 24 -32.42 15.35 0.65
C LYS A 24 -30.97 15.86 0.59
N GLU A 25 -30.00 15.15 1.14
CA GLU A 25 -28.56 15.34 0.88
C GLU A 25 -27.86 13.99 1.14
N ASN A 26 -27.23 13.39 0.11
CA ASN A 26 -26.36 12.21 0.24
C ASN A 26 -25.02 12.57 0.95
N SER A 27 -25.13 13.23 2.11
CA SER A 27 -24.07 13.90 2.85
C SER A 27 -23.97 13.33 4.26
N GLY A 28 -22.88 12.63 4.52
CA GLY A 28 -22.60 12.05 5.83
C GLY A 28 -21.97 13.04 6.80
N GLY A 29 -21.39 14.14 6.32
CA GLY A 29 -20.40 14.92 7.06
C GLY A 29 -20.89 15.63 8.31
N SER A 30 -20.05 15.60 9.35
CA SER A 30 -20.22 16.38 10.58
C SER A 30 -18.88 16.54 11.29
N THR A 31 -18.79 17.52 12.20
CA THR A 31 -17.61 17.67 13.07
C THR A 31 -17.32 16.40 13.88
N ALA A 32 -18.37 15.73 14.36
CA ALA A 32 -18.22 14.45 15.07
C ALA A 32 -17.58 13.38 14.17
N ILE A 33 -18.03 13.22 12.94
CA ILE A 33 -17.45 12.25 11.98
C ILE A 33 -16.02 12.61 11.63
N MET A 34 -15.70 13.89 11.48
CA MET A 34 -14.33 14.34 11.24
C MET A 34 -13.40 13.95 12.40
N ILE A 35 -13.82 14.18 13.65
CA ILE A 35 -13.02 13.83 14.84
C ILE A 35 -12.88 12.31 14.95
N MET A 36 -13.98 11.57 14.85
CA MET A 36 -13.96 10.11 14.93
C MET A 36 -13.09 9.49 13.83
N GLY A 37 -13.21 9.99 12.60
CA GLY A 37 -12.42 9.48 11.48
C GLY A 37 -10.95 9.92 11.54
N ALA A 38 -10.62 11.08 12.12
CA ALA A 38 -9.24 11.46 12.42
C ALA A 38 -8.58 10.51 13.43
N ILE A 39 -9.33 10.08 14.44
CA ILE A 39 -8.88 9.07 15.41
C ILE A 39 -8.65 7.73 14.70
N LEU A 40 -9.60 7.27 13.88
CA LEU A 40 -9.44 6.02 13.13
C LEU A 40 -8.27 6.08 12.15
N ALA A 41 -8.13 7.17 11.39
CA ALA A 41 -7.02 7.38 10.47
C ALA A 41 -5.67 7.32 11.20
N THR A 42 -5.58 7.90 12.40
CA THR A 42 -4.37 7.85 13.24
C THR A 42 -4.05 6.42 13.68
N ILE A 43 -5.05 5.70 14.21
CA ILE A 43 -4.88 4.33 14.69
C ILE A 43 -4.46 3.40 13.55
N PHE A 44 -5.16 3.47 12.40
CA PHE A 44 -4.86 2.61 11.27
C PHE A 44 -3.56 3.00 10.56
N ALA A 45 -3.21 4.28 10.47
CA ALA A 45 -1.89 4.68 9.96
C ALA A 45 -0.75 4.10 10.82
N ALA A 46 -0.84 4.23 12.15
CA ALA A 46 0.18 3.70 13.05
C ALA A 46 0.22 2.15 13.05
N SER A 47 -0.95 1.51 13.12
CA SER A 47 -1.07 0.05 13.13
C SER A 47 -0.59 -0.58 11.82
N THR A 48 -0.97 -0.01 10.68
CA THR A 48 -0.50 -0.45 9.36
C THR A 48 0.99 -0.19 9.20
N ALA A 49 1.52 0.95 9.70
CA ALA A 49 2.95 1.20 9.61
C ALA A 49 3.75 0.14 10.38
N TYR A 50 3.33 -0.17 11.62
CA TYR A 50 3.97 -1.21 12.44
C TYR A 50 3.85 -2.60 11.80
N SER A 51 2.64 -3.02 11.46
CA SER A 51 2.39 -4.35 10.89
C SER A 51 3.07 -4.51 9.53
N GLY A 52 3.03 -3.49 8.67
CA GLY A 52 3.69 -3.50 7.37
C GLY A 52 5.21 -3.55 7.46
N MET A 53 5.83 -2.81 8.40
CA MET A 53 7.28 -2.93 8.63
C MET A 53 7.70 -4.28 9.21
N LYS A 54 6.80 -4.96 9.93
CA LYS A 54 7.08 -6.28 10.54
C LYS A 54 6.80 -7.45 9.61
N ALA A 55 5.65 -7.46 8.94
CA ALA A 55 5.12 -8.57 8.15
C ALA A 55 5.32 -8.38 6.63
N GLY A 56 5.64 -7.16 6.16
CA GLY A 56 5.81 -6.85 4.74
C GLY A 56 4.51 -6.78 3.93
N LEU A 57 3.36 -6.94 4.58
CA LEU A 57 2.02 -6.89 4.01
C LEU A 57 1.18 -5.89 4.80
N THR A 58 0.26 -5.22 4.12
CA THR A 58 -0.69 -4.29 4.72
C THR A 58 -2.11 -4.80 4.58
N VAL A 59 -2.96 -4.47 5.55
CA VAL A 59 -4.35 -4.93 5.61
C VAL A 59 -5.26 -3.78 5.26
N ALA A 60 -6.26 -4.04 4.43
CA ALA A 60 -7.30 -3.06 4.11
C ALA A 60 -7.99 -2.58 5.39
N ALA A 61 -7.61 -1.40 5.87
CA ALA A 61 -8.19 -0.77 7.06
C ALA A 61 -9.64 -0.33 6.85
N GLY A 62 -10.10 -0.36 5.61
CA GLY A 62 -11.48 -0.12 5.27
C GLY A 62 -12.43 -1.04 6.03
N ILE A 63 -12.33 -2.35 5.82
CA ILE A 63 -13.23 -3.34 6.43
C ILE A 63 -13.37 -3.17 7.96
N PRO A 64 -12.28 -3.09 8.75
CA PRO A 64 -12.43 -2.81 10.18
C PRO A 64 -12.92 -1.39 10.46
N GLY A 65 -12.57 -0.41 9.62
CA GLY A 65 -13.07 0.97 9.66
C GLY A 65 -14.58 1.08 9.44
N SER A 66 -15.18 0.28 8.57
CA SER A 66 -16.64 0.22 8.39
C SER A 66 -17.32 -0.39 9.60
N ILE A 67 -16.76 -1.44 10.20
CA ILE A 67 -17.32 -2.10 11.39
C ILE A 67 -17.25 -1.17 12.62
N ILE A 68 -16.06 -0.65 12.94
CA ILE A 68 -15.86 0.26 14.08
C ILE A 68 -16.62 1.56 13.83
N GLY A 69 -16.53 2.12 12.62
CA GLY A 69 -17.23 3.34 12.23
C GLY A 69 -18.74 3.21 12.37
N SER A 70 -19.29 2.03 12.07
CA SER A 70 -20.72 1.73 12.29
C SER A 70 -21.12 1.77 13.75
N GLY A 71 -20.30 1.19 14.64
CA GLY A 71 -20.50 1.30 16.09
C GLY A 71 -20.41 2.75 16.58
N MET A 72 -19.39 3.50 16.14
CA MET A 72 -19.18 4.89 16.53
C MET A 72 -20.32 5.81 16.06
N VAL A 73 -20.77 5.69 14.80
CA VAL A 73 -21.93 6.44 14.29
C VAL A 73 -23.20 6.03 15.04
N GLY A 74 -23.36 4.74 15.34
CA GLY A 74 -24.47 4.21 16.14
C GLY A 74 -24.55 4.82 17.55
N VAL A 75 -23.44 5.23 18.16
CA VAL A 75 -23.44 5.85 19.49
C VAL A 75 -23.49 7.38 19.40
N PHE A 76 -22.66 7.99 18.56
CA PHE A 76 -22.38 9.43 18.61
C PHE A 76 -23.02 10.24 17.47
N ALA A 77 -23.49 9.60 16.39
CA ALA A 77 -23.96 10.29 15.20
C ALA A 77 -25.10 9.58 14.45
N LYS A 78 -26.05 8.96 15.19
CA LYS A 78 -27.14 8.12 14.62
C LYS A 78 -27.85 8.72 13.40
N LYS A 79 -28.03 10.05 13.39
CA LYS A 79 -28.70 10.79 12.31
C LYS A 79 -27.95 10.79 10.97
N LYS A 80 -26.68 10.37 10.93
CA LYS A 80 -25.85 10.36 9.72
C LYS A 80 -25.91 9.05 8.93
N GLY A 81 -26.49 8.00 9.51
CA GLY A 81 -26.79 6.74 8.82
C GLY A 81 -25.59 6.12 8.09
N ILE A 82 -25.87 5.40 7.00
CA ILE A 82 -24.86 4.73 6.16
C ILE A 82 -23.80 5.67 5.58
N PHE A 83 -24.16 6.92 5.25
CA PHE A 83 -23.22 7.89 4.68
C PHE A 83 -22.14 8.29 5.66
N GLY A 84 -22.47 8.49 6.95
CA GLY A 84 -21.49 8.77 7.99
C GLY A 84 -20.54 7.58 8.22
N LYS A 85 -21.08 6.36 8.19
CA LYS A 85 -20.30 5.11 8.32
C LYS A 85 -19.31 4.97 7.15
N ASN A 86 -19.78 5.25 5.93
CA ASN A 86 -18.97 5.24 4.72
C ASN A 86 -17.82 6.26 4.78
N LEU A 87 -18.06 7.48 5.27
CA LEU A 87 -16.99 8.47 5.46
C LEU A 87 -15.92 8.00 6.46
N LEU A 88 -16.30 7.39 7.58
CA LEU A 88 -15.34 6.84 8.56
C LEU A 88 -14.50 5.69 8.00
N GLN A 89 -15.13 4.84 7.21
CA GLN A 89 -14.48 3.82 6.40
C GLN A 89 -13.44 4.44 5.46
N GLY A 90 -13.81 5.49 4.72
CA GLY A 90 -12.91 6.19 3.81
C GLY A 90 -11.74 6.87 4.53
N MET A 91 -11.97 7.42 5.72
CA MET A 91 -10.90 7.99 6.55
C MET A 91 -9.94 6.90 7.07
N SER A 92 -10.46 5.73 7.46
CA SER A 92 -9.63 4.59 7.84
C SER A 92 -8.71 4.13 6.70
N SER A 93 -9.27 3.99 5.49
CA SER A 93 -8.50 3.68 4.26
C SER A 93 -7.49 4.78 3.91
N GLY A 94 -7.84 6.05 4.11
CA GLY A 94 -6.94 7.18 3.89
C GLY A 94 -5.67 7.09 4.74
N GLY A 95 -5.80 6.85 6.04
CA GLY A 95 -4.66 6.69 6.94
C GLY A 95 -3.78 5.47 6.61
N GLU A 96 -4.40 4.33 6.32
CA GLU A 96 -3.73 3.08 5.94
C GLU A 96 -2.93 3.22 4.64
N SER A 97 -3.51 3.87 3.63
CA SER A 97 -2.87 4.03 2.32
C SER A 97 -1.51 4.73 2.38
N ILE A 98 -1.32 5.63 3.35
CA ILE A 98 -0.05 6.33 3.56
C ILE A 98 0.98 5.40 4.16
N ALA A 99 0.59 4.61 5.15
CA ALA A 99 1.46 3.60 5.73
C ALA A 99 1.90 2.60 4.65
N SER A 100 0.95 2.11 3.84
CA SER A 100 1.20 1.20 2.72
C SER A 100 2.14 1.74 1.63
N GLY A 101 2.37 3.06 1.56
CA GLY A 101 3.36 3.64 0.67
C GLY A 101 4.68 4.00 1.35
N MET A 102 4.61 4.82 2.39
CA MET A 102 5.80 5.42 3.01
C MET A 102 6.73 4.40 3.66
N ILE A 103 6.21 3.30 4.23
CA ILE A 103 7.04 2.31 4.91
C ILE A 103 8.02 1.56 3.99
N TYR A 104 7.80 1.58 2.67
CA TYR A 104 8.71 0.92 1.73
C TYR A 104 9.99 1.69 1.49
N VAL A 105 9.99 3.01 1.70
CA VAL A 105 11.12 3.89 1.33
C VAL A 105 11.65 4.67 2.52
N LEU A 106 10.79 5.14 3.42
CA LEU A 106 11.20 5.98 4.54
C LEU A 106 12.20 5.28 5.49
N PRO A 107 12.05 3.97 5.82
CA PRO A 107 13.06 3.23 6.60
C PRO A 107 14.40 3.09 5.87
N ALA A 108 14.42 3.06 4.53
CA ALA A 108 15.66 2.94 3.77
C ALA A 108 16.57 4.16 3.96
N ILE A 109 15.98 5.36 4.10
CA ILE A 109 16.72 6.61 4.39
C ILE A 109 17.49 6.48 5.71
N ILE A 110 16.86 5.88 6.72
CA ILE A 110 17.48 5.67 8.04
C ILE A 110 18.59 4.60 7.95
N ILE A 111 18.35 3.52 7.20
CA ILE A 111 19.31 2.42 7.05
C ILE A 111 20.61 2.87 6.38
N ILE A 112 20.56 3.79 5.43
CA ILE A 112 21.76 4.34 4.78
C ILE A 112 22.50 5.39 5.64
N GLY A 113 22.07 5.60 6.89
CA GLY A 113 22.65 6.58 7.81
C GLY A 113 22.12 8.01 7.64
N GLY A 114 21.13 8.20 6.76
CA GLY A 114 20.49 9.49 6.53
C GLY A 114 19.53 9.88 7.64
N LYS A 115 19.25 11.18 7.75
CA LYS A 115 18.26 11.71 8.71
C LYS A 115 17.00 12.08 7.97
N VAL A 116 15.89 11.40 8.27
CA VAL A 116 14.58 11.82 7.79
C VAL A 116 14.25 13.17 8.46
N ASN A 117 14.36 14.26 7.70
CA ASN A 117 13.84 15.54 8.13
C ASN A 117 12.31 15.42 8.22
N PHE A 118 11.76 15.52 9.43
CA PHE A 118 10.33 15.38 9.70
C PHE A 118 9.47 16.25 8.78
N PHE A 119 9.88 17.50 8.56
CA PHE A 119 9.16 18.43 7.69
C PHE A 119 9.28 18.06 6.20
N ALA A 120 10.44 17.54 5.78
CA ALA A 120 10.61 17.07 4.40
C ALA A 120 9.72 15.85 4.14
N GLY A 121 9.68 14.89 5.07
CA GLY A 121 8.81 13.71 4.97
C GLY A 121 7.33 14.09 4.90
N ILE A 122 6.89 15.05 5.73
CA ILE A 122 5.52 15.57 5.68
C ILE A 122 5.23 16.28 4.35
N ALA A 123 6.11 17.16 3.90
CA ALA A 123 5.93 17.91 2.67
C ALA A 123 5.80 16.96 1.47
N VAL A 124 6.75 16.03 1.33
CA VAL A 124 6.77 15.03 0.26
C VAL A 124 5.52 14.13 0.32
N GLY A 125 5.15 13.66 1.51
CA GLY A 125 3.95 12.86 1.70
C GLY A 125 2.67 13.59 1.32
N ALA A 126 2.50 14.82 1.79
CA ALA A 126 1.35 15.65 1.47
C ALA A 126 1.22 15.89 -0.04
N LEU A 127 2.34 16.19 -0.71
CA LEU A 127 2.36 16.33 -2.17
C LEU A 127 1.98 15.04 -2.89
N ALA A 128 2.44 13.88 -2.40
CA ALA A 128 2.08 12.59 -2.95
C ALA A 128 0.57 12.31 -2.82
N VAL A 129 -0.06 12.68 -1.69
CA VAL A 129 -1.53 12.58 -1.53
C VAL A 129 -2.26 13.42 -2.55
N LEU A 130 -1.90 14.71 -2.66
CA LEU A 130 -2.54 15.64 -3.60
C LEU A 130 -2.39 15.17 -5.05
N PHE A 131 -1.20 14.69 -5.40
CA PHE A 131 -0.89 14.17 -6.71
C PHE A 131 -1.68 12.89 -7.02
N ALA A 132 -1.67 11.92 -6.11
CA ALA A 132 -2.34 10.64 -6.29
C ALA A 132 -3.85 10.77 -6.43
N VAL A 133 -4.47 11.54 -5.53
CA VAL A 133 -5.91 11.82 -5.59
C VAL A 133 -6.24 12.57 -6.89
N GLY A 134 -5.37 13.51 -7.31
CA GLY A 134 -5.52 14.21 -8.58
C GLY A 134 -5.47 13.27 -9.79
N VAL A 135 -4.44 12.44 -9.91
CA VAL A 135 -4.31 11.47 -11.03
C VAL A 135 -5.44 10.43 -11.00
N ALA A 136 -5.73 9.86 -9.83
CA ALA A 136 -6.80 8.86 -9.70
C ALA A 136 -8.16 9.44 -10.11
N SER A 137 -8.43 10.71 -9.75
CA SER A 137 -9.66 11.40 -10.17
C SER A 137 -9.82 11.55 -11.69
N LEU A 138 -8.72 11.59 -12.45
CA LEU A 138 -8.77 11.69 -13.92
C LEU A 138 -9.26 10.41 -14.58
N VAL A 139 -8.97 9.26 -13.97
CA VAL A 139 -9.32 7.92 -14.48
C VAL A 139 -10.52 7.31 -13.75
N GLU A 140 -11.00 7.95 -12.69
CA GLU A 140 -12.09 7.48 -11.83
C GLU A 140 -13.37 7.19 -12.62
N ASN A 141 -13.83 8.12 -13.46
CA ASN A 141 -15.05 7.91 -14.26
C ASN A 141 -14.94 6.67 -15.16
N TYR A 142 -13.80 6.51 -15.83
CA TYR A 142 -13.53 5.36 -16.69
C TYR A 142 -13.55 4.05 -15.88
N LEU A 143 -12.84 4.01 -14.76
CA LEU A 143 -12.68 2.79 -13.95
C LEU A 143 -13.97 2.42 -13.19
N LEU A 144 -14.69 3.41 -12.65
CA LEU A 144 -15.85 3.16 -11.80
C LEU A 144 -17.17 3.03 -12.58
N VAL A 145 -17.32 3.77 -13.69
CA VAL A 145 -18.57 3.84 -14.46
C VAL A 145 -18.49 2.98 -15.71
N GLU A 146 -17.48 3.16 -16.57
CA GLU A 146 -17.42 2.46 -17.86
C GLU A 146 -16.98 1.01 -17.74
N GLU A 147 -16.05 0.72 -16.84
CA GLU A 147 -15.59 -0.64 -16.53
C GLU A 147 -16.41 -1.30 -15.40
N ASN A 148 -17.57 -0.72 -15.05
CA ASN A 148 -18.47 -1.30 -14.07
C ASN A 148 -18.96 -2.67 -14.55
N GLY A 149 -18.75 -3.71 -13.73
CA GLY A 149 -19.06 -5.10 -14.08
C GLY A 149 -17.89 -5.89 -14.71
N LYS A 150 -16.83 -5.22 -15.18
CA LYS A 150 -15.56 -5.88 -15.56
C LYS A 150 -14.56 -5.89 -14.41
N LEU A 151 -14.52 -4.81 -13.63
CA LEU A 151 -13.72 -4.69 -12.42
C LEU A 151 -14.58 -5.06 -11.21
N MET A 152 -14.15 -6.08 -10.47
CA MET A 152 -14.89 -6.64 -9.33
C MET A 152 -14.79 -5.77 -8.06
N TYR A 153 -13.66 -5.07 -7.89
CA TYR A 153 -13.34 -4.31 -6.67
C TYR A 153 -13.61 -5.13 -5.39
N PRO A 154 -12.90 -6.26 -5.17
CA PRO A 154 -13.22 -7.23 -4.12
C PRO A 154 -13.33 -6.60 -2.72
N GLU A 155 -12.36 -5.75 -2.35
CA GLU A 155 -12.38 -5.10 -1.03
C GLU A 155 -13.50 -4.06 -0.93
N SER A 156 -13.78 -3.28 -2.00
CA SER A 156 -14.87 -2.30 -1.96
C SER A 156 -16.23 -2.98 -1.82
N THR A 157 -16.41 -4.13 -2.47
CA THR A 157 -17.60 -4.95 -2.34
C THR A 157 -17.71 -5.51 -0.93
N ALA A 158 -16.63 -6.07 -0.36
CA ALA A 158 -16.61 -6.55 1.02
C ALA A 158 -16.91 -5.45 2.05
N ILE A 159 -16.37 -4.25 1.83
CA ILE A 159 -16.64 -3.07 2.65
C ILE A 159 -18.13 -2.67 2.56
N SER A 160 -18.68 -2.64 1.36
CA SER A 160 -20.08 -2.24 1.13
C SER A 160 -21.03 -3.24 1.81
N GLU A 161 -20.73 -4.54 1.70
CA GLU A 161 -21.46 -5.59 2.41
C GLU A 161 -21.34 -5.47 3.93
N ALA A 162 -20.16 -5.10 4.45
CA ALA A 162 -19.97 -4.85 5.87
C ALA A 162 -20.75 -3.62 6.36
N LEU A 163 -20.86 -2.57 5.53
CA LEU A 163 -21.70 -1.40 5.80
C LEU A 163 -23.19 -1.76 5.82
N ASP A 164 -23.65 -2.57 4.85
CA ASP A 164 -25.03 -3.02 4.77
C ASP A 164 -25.40 -3.95 5.94
N ALA A 165 -24.56 -4.94 6.24
CA ALA A 165 -24.70 -5.82 7.40
C ALA A 165 -24.74 -5.05 8.74
N SER A 166 -24.09 -3.88 8.80
CA SER A 166 -24.14 -3.00 9.98
C SER A 166 -25.48 -2.27 10.15
N GLU A 167 -26.27 -2.09 9.09
CA GLU A 167 -27.61 -1.50 9.16
C GLU A 167 -28.62 -2.52 9.68
N ALA A 168 -28.45 -3.81 9.34
CA ALA A 168 -29.29 -4.91 9.81
C ALA A 168 -29.11 -5.25 11.31
N GLY A 169 -28.21 -4.57 12.03
CA GLY A 169 -28.03 -4.73 13.49
C GLY A 169 -27.19 -5.95 13.90
N GLY A 170 -26.14 -6.29 13.15
CA GLY A 170 -25.35 -7.51 13.35
C GLY A 170 -24.33 -7.51 14.50
N ASP A 171 -23.99 -8.73 14.96
CA ASP A 171 -22.98 -9.07 15.99
C ASP A 171 -21.51 -8.83 15.51
N SER A 172 -21.30 -8.11 14.39
CA SER A 172 -20.00 -7.92 13.73
C SER A 172 -18.94 -7.29 14.65
N LEU A 173 -19.33 -6.35 15.51
CA LEU A 173 -18.43 -5.71 16.47
C LEU A 173 -17.95 -6.70 17.55
N LYS A 174 -18.81 -7.62 17.98
CA LYS A 174 -18.49 -8.68 18.96
C LYS A 174 -17.52 -9.70 18.37
N HIS A 175 -17.75 -10.15 17.13
CA HIS A 175 -16.82 -11.05 16.44
C HIS A 175 -15.45 -10.40 16.20
N MET A 176 -15.43 -9.12 15.85
CA MET A 176 -14.18 -8.35 15.74
C MET A 176 -13.44 -8.27 17.09
N GLY A 177 -14.17 -8.04 18.20
CA GLY A 177 -13.61 -8.05 19.55
C GLY A 177 -12.97 -9.39 19.92
N ILE A 178 -13.62 -10.52 19.59
CA ILE A 178 -13.08 -11.86 19.81
C ILE A 178 -11.78 -12.07 19.02
N GLY A 179 -11.76 -11.69 17.73
CA GLY A 179 -10.55 -11.76 16.91
C GLY A 179 -9.40 -10.91 17.47
N GLY A 180 -9.73 -9.72 18.01
CA GLY A 180 -8.80 -8.86 18.72
C GLY A 180 -8.20 -9.55 19.94
N ILE A 181 -9.03 -10.14 20.82
CA ILE A 181 -8.57 -10.85 22.02
C ILE A 181 -7.67 -12.04 21.65
N ILE A 182 -8.06 -12.84 20.66
CA ILE A 182 -7.23 -13.96 20.18
C ILE A 182 -5.87 -13.42 19.71
N THR A 183 -5.85 -12.32 18.97
CA THR A 183 -4.61 -11.69 18.52
C THR A 183 -3.75 -11.18 19.69
N LEU A 184 -4.37 -10.60 20.72
CA LEU A 184 -3.66 -10.17 21.94
C LEU A 184 -2.99 -11.35 22.68
N LEU A 185 -3.68 -12.50 22.75
CA LEU A 185 -3.18 -13.71 23.40
C LEU A 185 -2.01 -14.37 22.63
N THR A 186 -1.93 -14.15 21.31
CA THR A 186 -0.76 -14.57 20.52
C THR A 186 0.47 -13.69 20.80
N THR A 187 1.61 -14.06 20.20
CA THR A 187 2.95 -13.57 20.57
C THR A 187 3.14 -12.05 20.46
N GLN A 188 2.20 -11.31 19.88
CA GLN A 188 2.37 -9.90 19.53
C GLN A 188 2.16 -8.92 20.70
N VAL A 189 1.42 -9.33 21.76
CA VAL A 189 1.22 -8.49 22.95
C VAL A 189 1.62 -9.21 24.23
N PHE A 190 1.10 -10.42 24.48
CA PHE A 190 1.38 -11.14 25.74
C PHE A 190 2.45 -12.23 25.62
N GLY A 191 2.74 -12.77 24.43
CA GLY A 191 3.81 -13.76 24.28
C GLY A 191 3.48 -15.16 24.79
N TRP A 192 2.23 -15.43 25.18
CA TRP A 192 1.84 -16.63 25.93
C TRP A 192 1.87 -17.92 25.09
N VAL A 193 1.72 -17.82 23.77
CA VAL A 193 1.76 -18.96 22.85
C VAL A 193 2.86 -18.74 21.81
N ASN A 194 3.72 -19.74 21.63
CA ASN A 194 4.67 -19.73 20.51
C ASN A 194 3.89 -19.95 19.21
N SER A 195 3.94 -18.95 18.33
CA SER A 195 3.18 -18.95 17.08
C SER A 195 4.03 -19.33 15.86
N VAL A 196 5.34 -19.57 16.02
CA VAL A 196 6.26 -19.84 14.91
C VAL A 196 6.80 -21.26 14.98
N MET A 197 6.60 -22.01 13.91
CA MET A 197 7.12 -23.36 13.71
C MET A 197 8.10 -23.32 12.54
N THR A 198 9.36 -23.68 12.76
CA THR A 198 10.38 -23.70 11.70
C THR A 198 10.91 -25.12 11.52
N PHE A 199 10.87 -25.61 10.29
CA PHE A 199 11.50 -26.86 9.88
C PHE A 199 12.64 -26.55 8.91
N VAL A 200 13.78 -27.20 9.13
CA VAL A 200 14.99 -27.01 8.34
C VAL A 200 15.42 -28.37 7.80
N GLY A 201 15.79 -28.42 6.52
CA GLY A 201 16.28 -29.60 5.84
C GLY A 201 17.70 -30.00 6.22
N ASN A 202 18.07 -31.23 5.86
CA ASN A 202 19.41 -31.79 6.08
C ASN A 202 20.47 -31.14 5.18
N SER A 203 21.76 -31.38 5.48
CA SER A 203 22.91 -30.78 4.80
C SER A 203 22.93 -30.97 3.27
N SER A 204 22.40 -32.08 2.77
CA SER A 204 22.37 -32.42 1.33
C SER A 204 21.28 -31.71 0.53
N TYR A 205 20.15 -31.37 1.17
CA TYR A 205 19.05 -30.67 0.52
C TYR A 205 18.59 -29.53 1.43
N ARG A 206 19.13 -28.35 1.14
CA ARG A 206 19.08 -27.16 1.97
C ARG A 206 17.78 -26.38 1.74
N TRP A 207 16.73 -26.75 2.47
CA TRP A 207 15.44 -26.07 2.49
C TRP A 207 15.08 -25.59 3.90
N LYS A 208 14.20 -24.58 3.97
CA LYS A 208 13.65 -24.07 5.23
C LYS A 208 12.21 -23.69 5.01
N ILE A 209 11.32 -24.13 5.90
CA ILE A 209 9.95 -23.64 5.94
C ILE A 209 9.70 -23.08 7.34
N SER A 210 9.18 -21.86 7.39
CA SER A 210 8.74 -21.22 8.63
C SER A 210 7.27 -20.92 8.49
N THR A 211 6.46 -21.52 9.35
CA THR A 211 5.02 -21.28 9.43
C THR A 211 4.75 -20.45 10.67
N GLU A 212 4.04 -19.34 10.49
CA GLU A 212 3.57 -18.50 11.59
C GLU A 212 2.04 -18.57 11.66
N VAL A 213 1.50 -19.02 12.80
CA VAL A 213 0.06 -18.98 13.08
C VAL A 213 -0.29 -17.59 13.58
N ASN A 214 -0.66 -16.72 12.65
CA ASN A 214 -1.01 -15.33 12.96
C ASN A 214 -2.47 -15.06 12.59
N PRO A 215 -3.37 -14.82 13.57
CA PRO A 215 -4.78 -14.52 13.32
C PRO A 215 -4.98 -13.33 12.37
N MET A 216 -4.09 -12.34 12.41
CA MET A 216 -4.08 -11.22 11.46
C MET A 216 -3.86 -11.70 10.02
N LEU A 217 -2.85 -12.56 9.80
CA LEU A 217 -2.57 -13.11 8.46
C LEU A 217 -3.69 -14.03 7.97
N ALA A 218 -4.34 -14.78 8.86
CA ALA A 218 -5.52 -15.57 8.53
C ALA A 218 -6.70 -14.69 8.08
N GLY A 219 -6.92 -13.55 8.74
CA GLY A 219 -7.91 -12.55 8.35
C GLY A 219 -7.62 -11.94 6.97
N ILE A 220 -6.36 -11.59 6.71
CA ILE A 220 -5.92 -11.09 5.38
C ILE A 220 -6.23 -12.14 4.31
N GLY A 221 -5.81 -13.40 4.51
CA GLY A 221 -6.04 -14.49 3.55
C GLY A 221 -7.53 -14.75 3.28
N PHE A 222 -8.38 -14.61 4.30
CA PHE A 222 -9.83 -14.74 4.15
C PHE A 222 -10.44 -13.65 3.26
N VAL A 223 -10.01 -12.39 3.43
CA VAL A 223 -10.50 -11.26 2.62
C VAL A 223 -10.00 -11.35 1.18
N VAL A 224 -8.74 -11.73 1.02
CA VAL A 224 -8.03 -11.79 -0.26
C VAL A 224 -8.50 -12.97 -1.12
N GLY A 225 -8.89 -14.07 -0.49
CA GLY A 225 -9.39 -15.25 -1.16
C GLY A 225 -8.33 -16.33 -1.40
N LEU A 226 -8.81 -17.53 -1.73
CA LEU A 226 -8.01 -18.73 -1.81
C LEU A 226 -7.06 -18.72 -3.03
N ASP A 227 -7.48 -18.16 -4.16
CA ASP A 227 -6.68 -18.12 -5.39
C ASP A 227 -5.37 -17.33 -5.18
N VAL A 228 -5.46 -16.12 -4.62
CA VAL A 228 -4.29 -15.29 -4.33
C VAL A 228 -3.44 -15.93 -3.23
N SER A 229 -4.06 -16.46 -2.18
CA SER A 229 -3.35 -17.17 -1.10
C SER A 229 -2.55 -18.37 -1.62
N LEU A 230 -3.12 -19.16 -2.53
CA LEU A 230 -2.45 -20.29 -3.17
C LEU A 230 -1.30 -19.84 -4.08
N THR A 231 -1.45 -18.76 -4.84
CA THR A 231 -0.35 -18.25 -5.67
C THR A 231 0.83 -17.74 -4.82
N MET A 232 0.57 -17.05 -3.71
CA MET A 232 1.61 -16.64 -2.75
C MET A 232 2.28 -17.85 -2.08
N PHE A 233 1.49 -18.85 -1.70
CA PHE A 233 1.99 -20.11 -1.15
C PHE A 233 2.87 -20.86 -2.16
N ALA A 234 2.43 -20.97 -3.42
CA ALA A 234 3.19 -21.58 -4.50
C ALA A 234 4.53 -20.86 -4.72
N GLY A 235 4.55 -19.52 -4.66
CA GLY A 235 5.79 -18.74 -4.71
C GLY A 235 6.74 -19.06 -3.53
N SER A 236 6.19 -19.25 -2.33
CA SER A 236 6.95 -19.63 -1.13
C SER A 236 7.52 -21.04 -1.24
N ILE A 237 6.76 -21.98 -1.81
CA ILE A 237 7.25 -23.34 -2.10
C ILE A 237 8.35 -23.30 -3.15
N LEU A 238 8.16 -22.57 -4.26
CA LEU A 238 9.17 -22.42 -5.31
C LEU A 238 10.47 -21.80 -4.77
N ALA A 239 10.39 -20.79 -3.92
CA ALA A 239 11.55 -20.14 -3.33
C ALA A 239 12.33 -21.07 -2.39
N ASN A 240 11.63 -21.78 -1.50
CA ASN A 240 12.25 -22.58 -0.43
C ASN A 240 12.62 -24.01 -0.84
N PHE A 241 11.93 -24.59 -1.83
CA PHE A 241 12.17 -25.95 -2.32
C PHE A 241 12.67 -26.00 -3.77
N GLY A 242 12.55 -24.93 -4.56
CA GLY A 242 13.12 -24.88 -5.91
C GLY A 242 14.43 -24.11 -5.94
N ILE A 243 14.32 -22.79 -5.78
CA ILE A 243 15.41 -21.84 -6.02
C ILE A 243 16.51 -21.96 -4.96
N THR A 244 16.16 -21.89 -3.68
CA THR A 244 17.16 -21.88 -2.59
C THR A 244 18.00 -23.16 -2.56
N PRO A 245 17.42 -24.38 -2.63
CA PRO A 245 18.22 -25.60 -2.65
C PRO A 245 19.09 -25.72 -3.91
N LEU A 246 18.59 -25.29 -5.07
CA LEU A 246 19.35 -25.30 -6.33
C LEU A 246 20.58 -24.39 -6.24
N ILE A 247 20.42 -23.18 -5.71
CA ILE A 247 21.55 -22.27 -5.52
C ILE A 247 22.50 -22.82 -4.45
N ALA A 248 21.95 -23.35 -3.35
CA ALA A 248 22.74 -23.94 -2.28
C ALA A 248 23.63 -25.10 -2.79
N TYR A 249 23.13 -25.91 -3.73
CA TYR A 249 23.89 -26.95 -4.41
C TYR A 249 25.09 -26.36 -5.17
N PHE A 250 24.89 -25.34 -6.01
CA PHE A 250 25.99 -24.70 -6.72
C PHE A 250 26.98 -23.97 -5.80
N THR A 251 26.50 -23.36 -4.70
CA THR A 251 27.40 -22.69 -3.73
C THR A 251 28.29 -23.69 -3.00
N GLN A 252 27.81 -24.91 -2.74
CA GLN A 252 28.62 -25.99 -2.14
C GLN A 252 29.71 -26.50 -3.09
N MET A 253 29.46 -26.45 -4.40
CA MET A 253 30.41 -26.84 -5.44
C MET A 253 31.45 -25.74 -5.76
N ALA A 254 31.25 -24.53 -5.24
CA ALA A 254 32.16 -23.42 -5.49
C ALA A 254 33.52 -23.69 -4.83
N GLY A 255 34.61 -23.52 -5.59
CA GLY A 255 35.98 -23.75 -5.12
C GLY A 255 36.36 -22.81 -3.96
N GLY A 256 37.42 -23.18 -3.22
CA GLY A 256 37.86 -22.51 -1.99
C GLY A 256 38.35 -21.05 -2.11
N GLY A 257 38.17 -20.40 -3.27
CA GLY A 257 38.45 -18.98 -3.49
C GLY A 257 37.24 -18.15 -3.90
N ALA A 258 36.06 -18.75 -4.03
CA ALA A 258 34.84 -18.05 -4.43
C ALA A 258 34.14 -17.41 -3.22
N HIS A 259 33.98 -16.09 -3.27
CA HIS A 259 33.38 -15.29 -2.20
C HIS A 259 31.98 -14.82 -2.58
N VAL A 260 31.15 -14.54 -1.60
CA VAL A 260 29.79 -14.03 -1.84
C VAL A 260 29.88 -12.59 -2.37
N TRP A 261 29.05 -12.26 -3.35
CA TRP A 261 29.10 -10.94 -4.02
C TRP A 261 28.87 -9.73 -3.09
N ASN A 262 28.18 -9.94 -1.96
CA ASN A 262 27.87 -8.92 -0.96
C ASN A 262 28.76 -9.00 0.29
N ASP A 263 29.69 -9.97 0.36
CA ASP A 263 30.63 -10.13 1.48
C ASP A 263 31.91 -10.82 1.01
N THR A 264 32.98 -10.03 0.90
CA THR A 264 34.31 -10.49 0.45
C THR A 264 35.03 -11.39 1.47
N HIS A 265 34.52 -11.53 2.70
CA HIS A 265 35.12 -12.39 3.73
C HIS A 265 34.39 -13.74 3.84
N MET A 266 33.26 -13.92 3.18
CA MET A 266 32.46 -15.13 3.25
C MET A 266 32.69 -16.02 2.03
N LEU A 267 33.13 -17.26 2.25
CA LEU A 267 33.22 -18.26 1.19
C LEU A 267 31.83 -18.78 0.81
N MET A 268 31.58 -18.92 -0.49
CA MET A 268 30.31 -19.45 -1.00
C MET A 268 30.00 -20.85 -0.47
N SER A 269 31.02 -21.69 -0.28
CA SER A 269 30.87 -23.06 0.22
C SER A 269 30.41 -23.15 1.68
N GLN A 270 30.59 -22.07 2.46
CA GLN A 270 30.25 -22.02 3.89
C GLN A 270 28.89 -21.37 4.17
N MET A 271 28.18 -20.91 3.14
CA MET A 271 26.90 -20.23 3.32
C MET A 271 25.86 -21.15 3.98
N ASN A 272 25.17 -20.68 5.01
CA ASN A 272 23.97 -21.34 5.54
C ASN A 272 22.74 -21.05 4.64
N ILE A 273 21.65 -21.80 4.79
CA ILE A 273 20.37 -21.63 4.08
C ILE A 273 19.89 -20.18 4.13
N ASP A 274 19.92 -19.57 5.32
CA ASP A 274 19.49 -18.17 5.51
C ASP A 274 20.38 -17.17 4.74
N MET A 275 21.68 -17.47 4.60
CA MET A 275 22.61 -16.64 3.84
C MET A 275 22.39 -16.78 2.33
N VAL A 276 22.13 -18.01 1.84
CA VAL A 276 21.80 -18.27 0.44
C VAL A 276 20.49 -17.58 0.07
N ALA A 277 19.47 -17.76 0.92
CA ALA A 277 18.17 -17.12 0.72
C ALA A 277 18.27 -15.58 0.73
N GLY A 278 19.03 -15.01 1.68
CA GLY A 278 19.21 -13.56 1.80
C GLY A 278 20.04 -12.93 0.68
N SER A 279 21.08 -13.62 0.20
CA SER A 279 22.04 -13.06 -0.76
C SER A 279 21.68 -13.33 -2.22
N TYR A 280 20.90 -14.37 -2.50
CA TYR A 280 20.53 -14.74 -3.87
C TYR A 280 19.02 -14.86 -4.06
N THR A 281 18.33 -15.75 -3.33
CA THR A 281 16.89 -15.99 -3.53
C THR A 281 16.07 -14.70 -3.40
N LYS A 282 16.40 -13.84 -2.43
CA LYS A 282 15.77 -12.53 -2.23
C LYS A 282 15.90 -11.61 -3.44
N TYR A 283 17.08 -11.54 -4.07
CA TYR A 283 17.32 -10.68 -5.23
C TYR A 283 16.69 -11.24 -6.51
N ILE A 284 16.65 -12.56 -6.67
CA ILE A 284 15.87 -13.22 -7.74
C ILE A 284 14.38 -12.88 -7.57
N GLY A 285 13.86 -12.98 -6.33
CA GLY A 285 12.51 -12.55 -5.99
C GLY A 285 12.24 -11.09 -6.35
N ALA A 286 13.15 -10.18 -5.96
CA ALA A 286 13.05 -8.76 -6.32
C ALA A 286 13.05 -8.54 -7.85
N GLY A 287 13.86 -9.29 -8.60
CA GLY A 287 13.86 -9.28 -10.07
C GLY A 287 12.54 -9.77 -10.67
N MET A 288 11.96 -10.86 -10.14
CA MET A 288 10.64 -11.34 -10.54
C MET A 288 9.55 -10.29 -10.28
N MET A 289 9.59 -9.62 -9.12
CA MET A 289 8.66 -8.53 -8.78
C MET A 289 8.83 -7.32 -9.71
N LEU A 290 10.06 -6.95 -10.06
CA LEU A 290 10.36 -5.87 -11.02
C LEU A 290 9.82 -6.21 -12.42
N CYS A 291 10.10 -7.41 -12.93
CA CYS A 291 9.59 -7.86 -14.23
C CYS A 291 8.06 -7.89 -14.24
N GLY A 292 7.43 -8.43 -13.19
CA GLY A 292 5.97 -8.44 -13.04
C GLY A 292 5.38 -7.03 -13.02
N GLY A 293 6.01 -6.10 -12.29
CA GLY A 293 5.62 -4.70 -12.24
C GLY A 293 5.71 -3.98 -13.59
N ILE A 294 6.82 -4.19 -14.33
CA ILE A 294 7.02 -3.60 -15.66
C ILE A 294 6.03 -4.18 -16.68
N ILE A 295 5.86 -5.51 -16.72
CA ILE A 295 4.91 -6.16 -17.62
C ILE A 295 3.49 -5.68 -17.33
N GLY A 296 3.13 -5.57 -16.04
CA GLY A 296 1.85 -5.00 -15.61
C GLY A 296 1.65 -3.58 -16.12
N ALA A 297 2.65 -2.70 -15.90
CA ALA A 297 2.65 -1.33 -16.42
C ALA A 297 2.46 -1.28 -17.95
N ILE A 298 3.23 -2.06 -18.72
CA ILE A 298 3.16 -2.08 -20.19
C ILE A 298 1.78 -2.52 -20.67
N LYS A 299 1.21 -3.58 -20.07
CA LYS A 299 -0.15 -4.05 -20.40
C LYS A 299 -1.25 -3.02 -20.11
N LEU A 300 -0.95 -2.02 -19.26
CA LEU A 300 -1.89 -1.00 -18.84
C LEU A 300 -1.80 0.29 -19.67
N ILE A 301 -0.74 0.50 -20.45
CA ILE A 301 -0.56 1.66 -21.35
C ILE A 301 -1.77 1.87 -22.29
N PRO A 302 -2.30 0.85 -23.00
CA PRO A 302 -3.42 1.06 -23.92
C PRO A 302 -4.68 1.59 -23.22
N VAL A 303 -4.90 1.15 -21.98
CA VAL A 303 -6.04 1.58 -21.17
C VAL A 303 -5.83 3.00 -20.66
N ILE A 304 -4.62 3.35 -20.19
CA ILE A 304 -4.27 4.73 -19.83
C ILE A 304 -4.57 5.69 -21.00
N VAL A 305 -4.10 5.35 -22.21
CA VAL A 305 -4.32 6.18 -23.41
C VAL A 305 -5.81 6.32 -23.72
N THR A 306 -6.57 5.25 -23.60
CA THR A 306 -8.03 5.26 -23.85
C THR A 306 -8.76 6.10 -22.79
N SER A 307 -8.43 5.93 -21.50
CA SER A 307 -9.01 6.72 -20.41
C SER A 307 -8.70 8.20 -20.57
N ILE A 308 -7.45 8.57 -20.85
CA ILE A 308 -7.07 9.98 -21.05
C ILE A 308 -7.81 10.57 -22.26
N LYS A 309 -7.87 9.85 -23.40
CA LYS A 309 -8.62 10.31 -24.58
C LYS A 309 -10.09 10.52 -24.26
N LYS A 310 -10.72 9.62 -23.50
CA LYS A 310 -12.12 9.75 -23.09
C LYS A 310 -12.34 10.89 -22.11
N THR A 311 -11.49 11.06 -21.10
CA THR A 311 -11.56 12.19 -20.16
C THR A 311 -11.38 13.53 -20.88
N LEU A 312 -10.48 13.60 -21.87
CA LEU A 312 -10.29 14.79 -22.69
C LEU A 312 -11.47 15.06 -23.64
N ASN A 313 -12.08 14.01 -24.19
CA ASN A 313 -13.26 14.15 -25.05
C ASN A 313 -14.55 14.47 -24.26
N ALA A 314 -14.73 13.89 -23.06
CA ALA A 314 -15.82 14.20 -22.14
C ALA A 314 -15.76 15.64 -21.64
N ARG A 315 -14.59 16.28 -21.68
CA ARG A 315 -14.41 17.71 -21.39
C ARG A 315 -15.18 18.63 -22.34
N ASN A 316 -15.60 18.11 -23.50
CA ASN A 316 -16.41 18.84 -24.49
C ASN A 316 -17.92 18.69 -24.28
N ASP A 317 -18.38 17.82 -23.37
CA ASP A 317 -19.82 17.67 -23.06
C ASP A 317 -20.21 18.47 -21.82
N VAL A 318 -21.19 19.36 -22.00
CA VAL A 318 -21.64 20.33 -21.00
C VAL A 318 -22.64 19.64 -20.06
N GLY A 319 -22.16 18.96 -19.01
CA GLY A 319 -23.07 18.35 -18.04
C GLY A 319 -22.48 17.62 -16.84
N GLU A 320 -21.22 17.16 -16.88
CA GLU A 320 -20.62 16.48 -15.72
C GLU A 320 -20.10 17.47 -14.66
N GLU A 321 -20.37 17.15 -13.39
CA GLU A 321 -19.82 17.83 -12.22
C GLU A 321 -18.28 17.79 -12.31
N LYS A 322 -17.68 18.87 -12.82
CA LYS A 322 -16.23 18.97 -13.01
C LYS A 322 -15.55 18.66 -11.68
N ASN A 323 -14.73 17.61 -11.65
CA ASN A 323 -13.87 17.31 -10.50
C ASN A 323 -12.72 18.32 -10.42
N SER A 324 -13.09 19.59 -10.18
CA SER A 324 -12.19 20.74 -10.13
C SER A 324 -11.16 20.59 -9.02
N LEU A 325 -11.55 19.97 -7.91
CA LEU A 325 -10.66 19.68 -6.78
C LEU A 325 -9.52 18.74 -7.17
N GLY A 326 -9.80 17.67 -7.93
CA GLY A 326 -8.78 16.72 -8.37
C GLY A 326 -7.78 17.32 -9.36
N VAL A 327 -8.28 18.11 -10.32
CA VAL A 327 -7.40 18.81 -11.27
C VAL A 327 -6.54 19.87 -10.59
N VAL A 328 -7.12 20.63 -9.65
CA VAL A 328 -6.37 21.63 -8.87
C VAL A 328 -5.34 20.97 -7.96
N SER A 329 -5.69 19.87 -7.27
CA SER A 329 -4.73 19.16 -6.41
C SER A 329 -3.56 18.58 -7.20
N LEU A 330 -3.83 18.06 -8.41
CA LEU A 330 -2.80 17.59 -9.34
C LEU A 330 -1.83 18.71 -9.73
N LEU A 331 -2.35 19.86 -10.18
CA LEU A 331 -1.53 20.98 -10.63
C LEU A 331 -0.70 21.56 -9.48
N VAL A 332 -1.30 21.72 -8.30
CA VAL A 332 -0.59 22.18 -7.10
C VAL A 332 0.53 21.21 -6.74
N ALA A 333 0.27 19.91 -6.73
CA ALA A 333 1.30 18.92 -6.41
C ALA A 333 2.43 18.89 -7.44
N ALA A 334 2.09 18.97 -8.73
CA ALA A 334 3.04 18.96 -9.83
C ALA A 334 3.96 20.19 -9.82
N ILE A 335 3.48 21.36 -9.41
CA ILE A 335 4.33 22.56 -9.29
C ILE A 335 5.13 22.52 -7.99
N ALA A 336 4.49 22.18 -6.88
CA ALA A 336 5.11 22.22 -5.57
C ALA A 336 6.21 21.16 -5.38
N ILE A 337 6.16 20.03 -6.09
CA ILE A 337 7.26 19.05 -6.05
C ILE A 337 8.57 19.60 -6.62
N PHE A 338 8.53 20.50 -7.61
CA PHE A 338 9.74 21.16 -8.11
C PHE A 338 10.30 22.16 -7.11
N ILE A 339 9.42 22.91 -6.44
CA ILE A 339 9.82 23.89 -5.42
C ILE A 339 10.43 23.18 -4.22
N VAL A 340 9.74 22.17 -3.68
CA VAL A 340 10.21 21.36 -2.56
C VAL A 340 11.44 20.57 -2.96
N GLY A 341 11.47 19.98 -4.16
CA GLY A 341 12.62 19.27 -4.70
C GLY A 341 13.86 20.16 -4.84
N ALA A 342 13.70 21.40 -5.33
CA ALA A 342 14.80 22.37 -5.45
C ALA A 342 15.35 22.76 -4.09
N PHE A 343 14.47 22.98 -3.11
CA PHE A 343 14.87 23.30 -1.74
C PHE A 343 15.57 22.12 -1.04
N LEU A 344 15.05 20.90 -1.20
CA LEU A 344 15.61 19.71 -0.57
C LEU A 344 16.91 19.23 -1.23
N ALA A 345 17.00 19.33 -2.55
CA ALA A 345 18.18 18.85 -3.27
C ALA A 345 19.35 19.83 -3.21
N GLY A 346 19.11 21.13 -2.95
CA GLY A 346 20.12 22.18 -3.03
C GLY A 346 20.71 22.36 -4.44
N ASN A 347 20.20 21.62 -5.42
CA ASN A 347 20.65 21.59 -6.80
C ASN A 347 19.44 21.54 -7.73
N ILE A 348 19.28 22.58 -8.53
CA ILE A 348 18.13 22.75 -9.42
C ILE A 348 18.09 21.68 -10.53
N VAL A 349 19.24 21.18 -10.97
CA VAL A 349 19.34 20.16 -12.02
C VAL A 349 18.79 18.83 -11.50
N ILE A 350 19.18 18.44 -10.28
CA ILE A 350 18.63 17.25 -9.61
C ILE A 350 17.12 17.41 -9.43
N ALA A 351 16.67 18.57 -8.95
CA ALA A 351 15.24 18.81 -8.71
C ALA A 351 14.39 18.72 -9.99
N ILE A 352 14.89 19.25 -11.11
CA ILE A 352 14.16 19.18 -12.39
C ILE A 352 14.16 17.74 -12.92
N ILE A 353 15.31 17.08 -13.00
CA ILE A 353 15.42 15.74 -13.59
C ILE A 353 14.70 14.71 -12.73
N ALA A 354 15.00 14.68 -11.42
CA ALA A 354 14.34 13.77 -10.48
C ALA A 354 12.85 14.12 -10.33
N GLY A 355 12.48 15.40 -10.35
CA GLY A 355 11.08 15.83 -10.27
C GLY A 355 10.25 15.40 -11.47
N ILE A 356 10.72 15.63 -12.69
CA ILE A 356 10.03 15.18 -13.92
C ILE A 356 9.91 13.67 -13.93
N LEU A 357 11.02 12.97 -13.65
CA LEU A 357 11.02 11.50 -13.63
C LEU A 357 10.06 10.95 -12.58
N SER A 358 10.04 11.53 -11.38
CA SER A 358 9.10 11.14 -10.32
C SER A 358 7.65 11.37 -10.70
N LEU A 359 7.34 12.50 -11.35
CA LEU A 359 5.98 12.79 -11.80
C LEU A 359 5.52 11.80 -12.87
N VAL A 360 6.38 11.48 -13.83
CA VAL A 360 6.06 10.51 -14.91
C VAL A 360 5.84 9.11 -14.33
N LEU A 361 6.75 8.65 -13.46
CA LEU A 361 6.65 7.33 -12.83
C LEU A 361 5.43 7.25 -11.90
N ALA A 362 5.21 8.26 -11.06
CA ALA A 362 4.06 8.32 -10.18
C ALA A 362 2.75 8.35 -10.97
N LEU A 363 2.66 9.16 -12.04
CA LEU A 363 1.46 9.21 -12.89
C LEU A 363 1.13 7.84 -13.46
N LEU A 364 2.13 7.19 -14.07
CA LEU A 364 1.96 5.90 -14.71
C LEU A 364 1.51 4.86 -13.68
N PHE A 365 2.24 4.74 -12.56
CA PHE A 365 1.97 3.69 -11.58
C PHE A 365 0.73 3.97 -10.71
N VAL A 366 0.32 5.22 -10.53
CA VAL A 366 -0.97 5.54 -9.88
C VAL A 366 -2.13 4.98 -10.69
N ILE A 367 -2.12 5.16 -12.02
CA ILE A 367 -3.20 4.63 -12.87
C ILE A 367 -3.17 3.09 -12.89
N VAL A 368 -1.97 2.51 -12.90
CA VAL A 368 -1.79 1.06 -12.79
C VAL A 368 -2.37 0.53 -11.47
N SER A 369 -2.00 1.17 -10.36
CA SER A 369 -2.47 0.84 -9.01
C SER A 369 -3.99 0.94 -8.90
N ALA A 370 -4.59 2.03 -9.40
CA ALA A 370 -6.04 2.25 -9.42
C ALA A 370 -6.81 1.14 -10.15
N ARG A 371 -6.27 0.62 -11.26
CA ARG A 371 -6.91 -0.49 -11.99
C ARG A 371 -6.68 -1.84 -11.33
N LEU A 372 -5.47 -2.10 -10.84
CA LEU A 372 -5.15 -3.36 -10.16
C LEU A 372 -5.94 -3.51 -8.86
N ALA A 373 -6.19 -2.42 -8.14
CA ALA A 373 -7.10 -2.38 -7.01
C ALA A 373 -8.51 -2.91 -7.38
N GLY A 374 -9.00 -2.55 -8.58
CA GLY A 374 -10.26 -3.05 -9.11
C GLY A 374 -10.27 -4.53 -9.51
N THR A 375 -9.12 -5.14 -9.80
CA THR A 375 -9.04 -6.57 -10.17
C THR A 375 -8.75 -7.47 -8.98
N ILE A 376 -7.83 -7.08 -8.09
CA ILE A 376 -7.25 -7.96 -7.06
C ILE A 376 -7.26 -7.35 -5.65
N GLY A 377 -7.74 -6.11 -5.49
CA GLY A 377 -7.72 -5.37 -4.22
C GLY A 377 -6.42 -4.58 -4.00
N CYS A 378 -6.46 -3.61 -3.10
CA CYS A 378 -5.29 -2.78 -2.76
C CYS A 378 -4.26 -3.56 -1.94
N SER A 379 -4.69 -4.45 -1.04
CA SER A 379 -3.78 -5.23 -0.19
C SER A 379 -2.91 -6.21 -1.00
N ASN A 380 -3.36 -6.62 -2.18
CA ASN A 380 -2.60 -7.48 -3.09
C ASN A 380 -2.03 -6.76 -4.30
N ALA A 381 -2.32 -5.46 -4.45
CA ALA A 381 -1.71 -4.68 -5.51
C ALA A 381 -0.19 -4.73 -5.34
N PRO A 382 0.60 -4.97 -6.41
CA PRO A 382 2.04 -5.13 -6.32
C PRO A 382 2.75 -3.78 -6.13
N VAL A 383 2.34 -2.98 -5.13
CA VAL A 383 2.92 -1.67 -4.78
C VAL A 383 4.41 -1.81 -4.51
N SER A 384 4.82 -2.87 -3.83
CA SER A 384 6.22 -3.22 -3.61
C SER A 384 6.99 -3.49 -4.92
N GLY A 385 6.38 -4.16 -5.91
CA GLY A 385 6.99 -4.35 -7.24
C GLY A 385 7.13 -3.04 -8.02
N MET A 386 6.09 -2.20 -7.99
CA MET A 386 6.10 -0.85 -8.60
C MET A 386 7.11 0.08 -7.91
N THR A 387 7.34 -0.11 -6.61
CA THR A 387 8.37 0.58 -5.83
C THR A 387 9.77 0.20 -6.31
N ILE A 388 10.08 -1.10 -6.39
CA ILE A 388 11.39 -1.58 -6.86
C ILE A 388 11.65 -1.08 -8.27
N ALA A 389 10.68 -1.19 -9.18
CA ALA A 389 10.82 -0.69 -10.55
C ALA A 389 11.12 0.81 -10.58
N SER A 390 10.39 1.63 -9.82
CA SER A 390 10.59 3.08 -9.75
C SER A 390 11.96 3.45 -9.18
N LEU A 391 12.38 2.78 -8.09
CA LEU A 391 13.68 3.03 -7.46
C LEU A 391 14.85 2.60 -8.34
N VAL A 392 14.72 1.51 -9.09
CA VAL A 392 15.76 1.06 -10.04
C VAL A 392 15.91 2.08 -11.17
N VAL A 393 14.81 2.56 -11.76
CA VAL A 393 14.87 3.60 -12.81
C VAL A 393 15.48 4.89 -12.28
N MET A 394 15.07 5.35 -11.09
CA MET A 394 15.64 6.53 -10.44
C MET A 394 17.14 6.36 -10.17
N THR A 395 17.54 5.22 -9.61
CA THR A 395 18.95 4.93 -9.29
C THR A 395 19.80 4.87 -10.54
N LEU A 396 19.29 4.28 -11.62
CA LEU A 396 19.99 4.25 -12.90
C LEU A 396 20.28 5.65 -13.43
N VAL A 397 19.29 6.55 -13.39
CA VAL A 397 19.47 7.94 -13.84
C VAL A 397 20.46 8.68 -12.94
N PHE A 398 20.39 8.51 -11.62
CA PHE A 398 21.35 9.13 -10.69
C PHE A 398 22.77 8.61 -10.92
N ALA A 399 22.94 7.31 -11.16
CA ALA A 399 24.24 6.71 -11.47
C ALA A 399 24.81 7.25 -12.79
N LEU A 400 23.99 7.35 -13.85
CA LEU A 400 24.41 7.89 -15.15
C LEU A 400 24.81 9.37 -15.07
N MET A 401 24.18 10.14 -14.18
CA MET A 401 24.50 11.55 -13.92
C MET A 401 25.69 11.74 -12.95
N GLY A 402 26.28 10.65 -12.45
CA GLY A 402 27.38 10.70 -11.48
C GLY A 402 26.98 11.11 -10.06
N TRP A 403 25.68 11.10 -9.73
CA TRP A 403 25.16 11.47 -8.43
C TRP A 403 25.19 10.31 -7.44
N THR A 404 26.39 9.93 -6.98
CA THR A 404 26.62 8.72 -6.17
C THR A 404 26.88 8.98 -4.68
N ALA A 405 27.08 10.24 -4.27
CA ALA A 405 27.27 10.60 -2.87
C ALA A 405 26.04 10.29 -1.99
N ASN A 406 26.26 10.06 -0.69
CA ASN A 406 25.18 9.74 0.27
C ASN A 406 24.05 10.79 0.28
N ALA A 407 24.38 12.08 0.15
CA ALA A 407 23.38 13.14 0.06
C ALA A 407 22.44 12.97 -1.16
N HIS A 408 22.97 12.49 -2.29
CA HIS A 408 22.16 12.21 -3.48
C HIS A 408 21.27 10.98 -3.27
N ASN A 409 21.73 9.97 -2.54
CA ASN A 409 20.93 8.80 -2.18
C ASN A 409 19.75 9.19 -1.27
N GLU A 410 19.96 10.10 -0.32
CA GLU A 410 18.86 10.65 0.50
C GLU A 410 17.82 11.38 -0.36
N ILE A 411 18.25 12.24 -1.28
CA ILE A 411 17.37 12.96 -2.20
C ILE A 411 16.59 11.98 -3.09
N LEU A 412 17.26 10.97 -3.65
CA LEU A 412 16.64 9.92 -4.46
C LEU A 412 15.54 9.21 -3.69
N LEU A 413 15.82 8.83 -2.44
CA LEU A 413 14.84 8.13 -1.60
C LEU A 413 13.68 9.05 -1.20
N LEU A 414 13.88 10.35 -1.01
CA LEU A 414 12.79 11.29 -0.80
C LEU A 414 11.86 11.38 -2.02
N PHE A 415 12.41 11.45 -3.24
CA PHE A 415 11.61 11.32 -4.46
C PHE A 415 10.96 9.93 -4.57
N GLY A 416 11.62 8.88 -4.10
CA GLY A 416 11.03 7.55 -3.96
C GLY A 416 9.82 7.53 -3.02
N VAL A 417 9.88 8.21 -1.87
CA VAL A 417 8.75 8.36 -0.94
C VAL A 417 7.58 9.02 -1.65
N PHE A 418 7.81 10.07 -2.46
CA PHE A 418 6.77 10.69 -3.27
C PHE A 418 6.09 9.68 -4.20
N ILE A 419 6.88 8.99 -5.03
CA ILE A 419 6.38 8.05 -6.04
C ILE A 419 5.55 6.94 -5.37
N VAL A 420 6.12 6.28 -4.38
CA VAL A 420 5.52 5.10 -3.77
C VAL A 420 4.29 5.44 -2.94
N THR A 421 4.34 6.56 -2.21
CA THR A 421 3.16 7.06 -1.48
C THR A 421 2.05 7.39 -2.47
N ALA A 422 2.37 8.01 -3.61
CA ALA A 422 1.35 8.31 -4.60
C ALA A 422 0.69 7.05 -5.16
N ILE A 423 1.49 6.03 -5.52
CA ILE A 423 1.01 4.75 -6.04
C ILE A 423 0.04 4.07 -5.06
N SER A 424 0.41 4.01 -3.78
CA SER A 424 -0.42 3.41 -2.73
C SER A 424 -1.74 4.17 -2.53
N VAL A 425 -1.65 5.50 -2.41
CA VAL A 425 -2.81 6.38 -2.21
C VAL A 425 -3.77 6.33 -3.40
N GLY A 426 -3.26 6.26 -4.63
CA GLY A 426 -4.08 6.23 -5.84
C GLY A 426 -4.97 4.98 -5.94
N GLY A 427 -4.42 3.82 -5.57
CA GLY A 427 -5.18 2.57 -5.47
C GLY A 427 -6.26 2.66 -4.40
N ALA A 428 -5.86 3.02 -3.17
CA ALA A 428 -6.77 3.11 -2.02
C ALA A 428 -7.89 4.15 -2.21
N TYR A 429 -7.57 5.29 -2.84
CA TYR A 429 -8.56 6.32 -3.18
C TYR A 429 -9.61 5.77 -4.14
N THR A 430 -9.19 5.10 -5.21
CA THR A 430 -10.12 4.51 -6.19
C THR A 430 -10.99 3.43 -5.57
N GLN A 431 -10.40 2.58 -4.70
CA GLN A 431 -11.12 1.56 -3.93
C GLN A 431 -12.18 2.20 -3.02
N THR A 432 -11.82 3.28 -2.34
CA THR A 432 -12.72 4.03 -1.44
C THR A 432 -13.83 4.72 -2.22
N GLN A 433 -13.53 5.32 -3.37
CA GLN A 433 -14.55 5.92 -4.24
C GLN A 433 -15.48 4.88 -4.83
N LYS A 434 -15.02 3.64 -5.08
CA LYS A 434 -15.91 2.55 -5.48
C LYS A 434 -16.92 2.23 -4.36
N VAL A 435 -16.49 2.13 -3.11
CA VAL A 435 -17.42 1.95 -1.97
C VAL A 435 -18.42 3.10 -1.94
N ASN A 436 -17.95 4.34 -2.06
CA ASN A 436 -18.80 5.50 -2.06
C ASN A 436 -19.82 5.51 -3.22
N TYR A 437 -19.41 5.06 -4.40
CA TYR A 437 -20.28 4.87 -5.55
C TYR A 437 -21.34 3.78 -5.30
N LEU A 438 -20.96 2.67 -4.66
CA LEU A 438 -21.88 1.58 -4.34
C LEU A 438 -22.93 2.02 -3.28
N VAL A 439 -22.48 2.74 -2.25
CA VAL A 439 -23.36 3.27 -1.20
C VAL A 439 -24.26 4.42 -1.72
N GLY A 440 -23.86 5.11 -2.79
CA GLY A 440 -24.56 6.28 -3.34
C GLY A 440 -24.19 7.61 -2.69
N GLY A 441 -23.03 7.68 -2.01
CA GLY A 441 -22.55 8.89 -1.32
C GLY A 441 -21.93 9.94 -2.27
N ARG A 442 -21.82 11.20 -1.80
CA ARG A 442 -21.25 12.29 -2.62
C ARG A 442 -19.73 12.16 -2.81
N ARG A 443 -19.28 12.04 -4.06
CA ARG A 443 -17.84 11.88 -4.43
C ARG A 443 -16.94 12.98 -3.88
N SER A 444 -17.36 14.24 -3.99
CA SER A 444 -16.58 15.40 -3.53
C SER A 444 -16.49 15.49 -2.01
N GLU A 445 -17.45 14.90 -1.28
CA GLU A 445 -17.37 14.80 0.17
C GLU A 445 -16.36 13.72 0.55
N MET A 446 -16.50 12.51 0.01
CA MET A 446 -15.57 11.40 0.27
C MET A 446 -14.12 11.81 -0.02
N MET A 447 -13.89 12.51 -1.14
CA MET A 447 -12.57 13.01 -1.50
C MET A 447 -11.95 13.90 -0.41
N LYS A 448 -12.71 14.85 0.14
CA LYS A 448 -12.21 15.76 1.19
C LYS A 448 -11.85 15.00 2.47
N TYR A 449 -12.74 14.11 2.93
CA TYR A 449 -12.53 13.34 4.14
C TYR A 449 -11.34 12.36 3.98
N PHE A 450 -11.23 11.69 2.83
CA PHE A 450 -10.09 10.83 2.52
C PHE A 450 -8.78 11.62 2.48
N MET A 451 -8.75 12.79 1.82
CA MET A 451 -7.55 13.64 1.76
C MET A 451 -7.11 14.10 3.14
N ILE A 452 -8.04 14.56 3.99
CA ILE A 452 -7.73 14.97 5.37
C ILE A 452 -7.15 13.79 6.16
N ALA A 453 -7.79 12.63 6.07
CA ALA A 453 -7.32 11.42 6.75
C ALA A 453 -5.94 10.96 6.27
N ALA A 454 -5.69 11.04 4.96
CA ALA A 454 -4.39 10.75 4.37
C ALA A 454 -3.33 11.76 4.86
N LEU A 455 -3.63 13.06 4.94
CA LEU A 455 -2.70 14.04 5.50
C LEU A 455 -2.39 13.79 6.99
N ILE A 456 -3.39 13.39 7.78
CA ILE A 456 -3.17 12.92 9.15
C ILE A 456 -2.25 11.69 9.15
N GLY A 457 -2.52 10.73 8.27
CA GLY A 457 -1.69 9.54 8.07
C GLY A 457 -0.23 9.89 7.77
N VAL A 458 0.03 10.91 6.94
CA VAL A 458 1.41 11.38 6.64
C VAL A 458 2.13 11.80 7.92
N ILE A 459 1.49 12.62 8.76
CA ILE A 459 2.08 13.09 10.02
C ILE A 459 2.35 11.89 10.94
N VAL A 460 1.40 10.98 11.05
CA VAL A 460 1.48 9.81 11.94
C VAL A 460 2.56 8.84 11.48
N VAL A 461 2.64 8.53 10.18
CA VAL A 461 3.63 7.58 9.66
C VAL A 461 5.03 8.16 9.74
N VAL A 462 5.23 9.42 9.33
CA VAL A 462 6.53 10.09 9.48
C VAL A 462 6.95 10.14 10.94
N GLY A 463 6.04 10.52 11.86
CA GLY A 463 6.30 10.52 13.29
C GLY A 463 6.64 9.13 13.85
N THR A 464 5.88 8.11 13.45
CA THR A 464 6.10 6.72 13.85
C THR A 464 7.45 6.22 13.37
N THR A 465 7.82 6.49 12.12
CA THR A 465 9.12 6.10 11.57
C THR A 465 10.28 6.81 12.26
N VAL A 466 10.15 8.10 12.58
CA VAL A 466 11.19 8.86 13.32
C VAL A 466 11.34 8.35 14.77
N ILE A 467 10.23 8.06 15.46
CA ILE A 467 10.26 7.49 16.82
C ILE A 467 10.89 6.10 16.79
N LEU A 468 10.46 5.26 15.84
CA LEU A 468 11.00 3.91 15.68
C LEU A 468 12.47 3.94 15.27
N ALA A 469 12.92 4.91 14.46
CA ALA A 469 14.34 5.07 14.10
C ALA A 469 15.22 5.19 15.35
N ARG A 470 14.76 5.92 16.37
CA ARG A 470 15.46 6.07 17.66
C ARG A 470 15.53 4.78 18.46
N ASN A 471 14.48 3.95 18.33
CA ASN A 471 14.33 2.65 18.98
C ASN A 471 14.68 1.46 18.09
N TRP A 472 15.32 1.69 16.93
CA TRP A 472 15.82 0.65 16.05
C TRP A 472 17.28 0.26 16.36
N PRO A 473 17.87 0.52 17.56
CA PRO A 473 19.32 0.55 17.69
C PRO A 473 19.87 -0.78 17.21
N LEU A 474 20.60 -0.72 16.09
CA LEU A 474 21.61 -1.67 15.68
C LEU A 474 21.19 -3.16 15.60
N ARG A 475 19.93 -3.58 15.80
CA ARG A 475 19.55 -5.01 15.83
C ARG A 475 19.27 -5.62 14.46
N VAL A 476 18.69 -4.85 13.53
CA VAL A 476 18.53 -5.30 12.13
C VAL A 476 19.82 -5.13 11.36
N LEU A 477 20.57 -4.07 11.65
CA LEU A 477 21.95 -3.96 11.19
C LEU A 477 22.76 -5.12 11.77
N THR A 478 22.77 -5.43 13.07
CA THR A 478 23.53 -6.60 13.56
C THR A 478 23.02 -7.95 13.08
N ARG A 479 21.74 -8.17 12.70
CA ARG A 479 21.37 -9.44 12.06
C ARG A 479 21.90 -9.59 10.61
N HIS A 480 22.24 -8.50 9.94
CA HIS A 480 22.92 -8.51 8.62
C HIS A 480 24.37 -7.98 8.66
N SER A 481 24.86 -7.60 9.84
CA SER A 481 26.16 -6.99 10.14
C SER A 481 26.70 -7.57 11.46
N VAL A 482 26.51 -8.87 11.70
CA VAL A 482 27.43 -9.61 12.58
C VAL A 482 28.74 -9.78 11.81
N TYR A 483 29.47 -8.70 11.47
CA TYR A 483 30.90 -8.74 11.08
C TYR A 483 31.54 -7.34 11.13
N HIS A 484 31.22 -6.51 12.14
CA HIS A 484 32.02 -5.30 12.40
C HIS A 484 32.42 -5.15 13.87
N LYS A 485 32.67 -6.27 14.56
CA LYS A 485 33.42 -6.29 15.82
C LYS A 485 34.43 -7.43 15.78
N LEU A 486 35.62 -7.13 15.25
CA LEU A 486 36.91 -7.71 15.61
C LEU A 486 38.01 -6.72 15.21
N THR A 487 38.12 -5.66 16.01
CA THR A 487 39.36 -5.02 16.44
C THR A 487 39.11 -4.44 17.82
#